data_AF-A0A5B9QZI3-F1
#
_entry.id   AF-A0A5B9QZI3-F1
#
_cell.length_a   1.000
_cell.length_b   1.000
_cell.length_c   1.000
_cell.angle_alpha   90.00
_cell.angle_beta   90.00
_cell.angle_gamma   90.00
#
_symmetry.space_group_name_H-M   'P 1'
#
loop_
_entity.id
_entity.type
_entity.pdbx_description
1 polymer ?
#
loop_
_entity_poly.entity_id
_entity_poly.type
_entity_poly.pdbx_seq_one_letter_code
_entity_poly.pdbx_strand_id
1 'polypeptide(L)'
;MSRTFFAIVIHLLLAFPCLANNSFFIPGDAFFYFEIDKAEWEALQSGELSVMKYDRPEELSFMFCGYAGYENLEIANLPDAYRARLVEAIVTMKKKYPSKIVEIDHGDTGSFGGPSGVEKKEVNKIRIFVYNQSFDFGKHRIALKYNESWPEAGVALGLRRDHFQYDFFVASPQAIVESWRMGAKVRPLSVQVPTSGRIHFKEPMKLDPAKVKFLVCPPKPLSSLCFPARDSDLECFSVSKAATTTLKVDSTKKSVWTETK
;
A
#
# COMPACT_ATOMS: atom_id res chain seq x y z
N MET A 1 39.02 35.20 -2.34
CA MET A 1 38.57 33.80 -2.49
C MET A 1 37.24 33.57 -1.76
N SER A 2 36.09 34.09 -2.22
CA SER A 2 34.84 33.85 -1.45
C SER A 2 33.52 33.75 -2.22
N ARG A 3 33.44 34.11 -3.51
CA ARG A 3 32.19 33.97 -4.28
C ARG A 3 32.17 32.75 -5.21
N THR A 4 33.30 32.43 -5.84
CA THR A 4 33.44 31.27 -6.73
C THR A 4 33.39 29.95 -5.98
N PHE A 5 34.00 29.90 -4.79
CA PHE A 5 33.97 28.70 -3.94
C PHE A 5 32.56 28.39 -3.44
N PHE A 6 31.78 29.42 -3.10
CA PHE A 6 30.39 29.27 -2.66
C PHE A 6 29.46 28.79 -3.80
N ALA A 7 29.66 29.28 -5.02
CA ALA A 7 28.92 28.85 -6.19
C ALA A 7 29.23 27.38 -6.58
N ILE A 8 30.48 26.95 -6.45
CA ILE A 8 30.92 25.56 -6.70
C ILE A 8 30.35 24.62 -5.64
N VAL A 9 30.33 25.00 -4.36
CA VAL A 9 29.72 24.19 -3.28
C VAL A 9 28.20 24.04 -3.50
N ILE A 10 27.50 25.10 -3.93
CA ILE A 10 26.07 25.01 -4.28
C ILE A 10 25.84 24.12 -5.51
N HIS A 11 26.67 24.21 -6.56
CA HIS A 11 26.56 23.34 -7.73
C HIS A 11 26.87 21.87 -7.41
N LEU A 12 27.83 21.60 -6.51
CA LEU A 12 28.13 20.24 -6.04
C LEU A 12 27.01 19.66 -5.15
N LEU A 13 26.34 20.50 -4.34
CA LEU A 13 25.18 20.08 -3.55
C LEU A 13 23.92 19.82 -4.42
N LEU A 14 23.78 20.51 -5.55
CA LEU A 14 22.69 20.30 -6.52
C LEU A 14 22.96 19.16 -7.52
N ALA A 15 24.18 18.64 -7.57
CA ALA A 15 24.59 17.57 -8.49
C ALA A 15 24.42 16.15 -7.90
N PHE A 16 23.92 16.01 -6.68
CA PHE A 16 23.52 14.69 -6.20
C PHE A 16 22.29 14.25 -7.01
N PRO A 17 22.35 13.10 -7.71
CA PRO A 17 21.16 12.54 -8.32
C PRO A 17 20.12 12.39 -7.22
N CYS A 18 18.98 13.05 -7.40
CA CYS A 18 17.82 12.87 -6.55
C CYS A 18 17.36 11.42 -6.74
N LEU A 19 17.85 10.54 -5.87
CA LEU A 19 17.46 9.14 -5.82
C LEU A 19 15.98 9.13 -5.41
N ALA A 20 15.08 8.81 -6.34
CA ALA A 20 13.65 8.73 -6.04
C ALA A 20 13.44 7.68 -4.94
N ASN A 21 13.08 8.12 -3.73
CA ASN A 21 12.81 7.23 -2.60
C ASN A 21 11.33 7.26 -2.17
N ASN A 22 10.51 8.09 -2.82
CA ASN A 22 9.07 8.12 -2.59
C ASN A 22 8.37 7.23 -3.61
N SER A 23 8.51 5.93 -3.43
CA SER A 23 7.83 4.95 -4.28
C SER A 23 6.37 4.82 -3.86
N PHE A 24 5.46 5.01 -4.81
CA PHE A 24 4.10 4.53 -4.73
C PHE A 24 4.08 3.03 -5.09
N PHE A 25 2.98 2.53 -5.65
CA PHE A 25 2.95 1.18 -6.19
C PHE A 25 3.84 1.08 -7.43
N ILE A 26 4.82 0.17 -7.42
CA ILE A 26 5.65 -0.11 -8.60
C ILE A 26 5.23 -1.46 -9.19
N PRO A 27 5.03 -1.56 -10.52
CA PRO A 27 4.86 -2.85 -11.17
C PRO A 27 6.03 -3.79 -10.81
N GLY A 28 5.75 -4.85 -10.06
CA GLY A 28 6.76 -5.66 -9.38
C GLY A 28 6.41 -5.94 -7.91
N ASP A 29 5.67 -5.02 -7.28
CA ASP A 29 5.15 -5.20 -5.93
C ASP A 29 4.05 -6.27 -5.90
N ALA A 30 4.03 -7.08 -4.85
CA ALA A 30 3.05 -8.16 -4.67
C ALA A 30 1.62 -7.66 -4.37
N PHE A 31 1.48 -6.40 -3.93
CA PHE A 31 0.18 -5.80 -3.63
C PHE A 31 0.14 -4.29 -3.87
N PHE A 32 -1.08 -3.79 -4.07
CA PHE A 32 -1.43 -2.38 -3.95
C PHE A 32 -2.10 -2.15 -2.58
N TYR A 33 -1.84 -1.03 -1.91
CA TYR A 33 -2.36 -0.75 -0.57
C TYR A 33 -3.04 0.60 -0.49
N PHE A 34 -4.13 0.64 0.25
CA PHE A 34 -4.81 1.86 0.65
C PHE A 34 -5.55 1.68 1.96
N GLU A 35 -5.84 2.78 2.64
CA GLU A 35 -6.70 2.84 3.80
C GLU A 35 -8.03 3.47 3.41
N ILE A 36 -9.10 3.10 4.10
CA ILE A 36 -10.43 3.67 3.86
C ILE A 36 -11.00 4.27 5.14
N ASP A 37 -11.29 5.58 5.09
CA ASP A 37 -12.02 6.27 6.14
C ASP A 37 -13.54 6.20 5.94
N LYS A 38 -14.30 6.85 6.82
CA LYS A 38 -15.76 6.88 6.77
C LYS A 38 -16.31 7.53 5.49
N ALA A 39 -15.71 8.63 5.02
CA ALA A 39 -16.21 9.34 3.85
C ALA A 39 -15.95 8.54 2.57
N GLU A 40 -14.75 7.99 2.43
CA GLU A 40 -14.39 7.12 1.30
C GLU A 40 -15.23 5.84 1.29
N TRP A 41 -15.51 5.30 2.49
CA TRP A 41 -16.43 4.18 2.66
C TRP A 41 -17.84 4.49 2.16
N GLU A 42 -18.42 5.62 2.58
CA GLU A 42 -19.76 6.04 2.17
C GLU A 42 -19.83 6.25 0.65
N ALA A 43 -18.80 6.86 0.06
CA ALA A 43 -18.67 7.03 -1.40
C ALA A 43 -18.49 5.68 -2.15
N LEU A 44 -17.80 4.71 -1.55
CA LEU A 44 -17.70 3.35 -2.11
C LEU A 44 -19.06 2.67 -2.14
N GLN A 45 -19.84 2.83 -1.07
CA GLN A 45 -21.17 2.26 -0.92
C GLN A 45 -22.19 2.89 -1.86
N SER A 46 -22.12 4.21 -2.10
CA SER A 46 -22.98 4.94 -3.05
C SER A 46 -22.61 4.66 -4.52
N GLY A 47 -21.42 4.11 -4.77
CA GLY A 47 -20.89 3.88 -6.12
C GLY A 47 -20.16 5.08 -6.71
N GLU A 48 -20.04 6.19 -5.98
CA GLU A 48 -19.35 7.41 -6.40
C GLU A 48 -17.83 7.23 -6.39
N LEU A 49 -17.30 6.34 -5.54
CA LEU A 49 -15.88 6.06 -5.49
C LEU A 49 -15.44 5.09 -6.60
N SER A 50 -14.63 5.61 -7.51
CA SER A 50 -14.12 4.94 -8.71
C SER A 50 -12.60 4.75 -8.71
N VAL A 51 -11.89 5.49 -7.85
CA VAL A 51 -10.43 5.47 -7.75
C VAL A 51 -10.01 5.44 -6.28
N MET A 52 -9.00 4.62 -5.97
CA MET A 52 -8.35 4.53 -4.66
C MET A 52 -6.94 5.06 -4.75
N LYS A 53 -6.51 5.86 -3.78
CA LYS A 53 -5.15 6.38 -3.71
C LYS A 53 -4.25 5.41 -2.96
N TYR A 54 -3.02 5.23 -3.41
CA TYR A 54 -2.01 4.43 -2.73
C TYR A 54 -1.58 5.13 -1.44
N ASP A 55 -1.71 4.44 -0.32
CA ASP A 55 -1.18 4.91 0.96
C ASP A 55 0.25 4.41 1.17
N ARG A 56 1.15 5.34 1.48
CA ARG A 56 2.53 5.00 1.86
C ARG A 56 2.57 4.68 3.35
N PRO A 57 3.42 3.74 3.78
CA PRO A 57 3.62 3.50 5.20
C PRO A 57 4.17 4.78 5.85
N GLU A 58 3.71 5.09 7.06
CA GLU A 58 3.95 6.38 7.72
C GLU A 58 5.44 6.70 7.85
N GLU A 59 6.27 5.67 8.01
CA GLU A 59 7.73 5.72 8.14
C GLU A 59 8.45 6.27 6.90
N LEU A 60 7.78 6.34 5.75
CA LEU A 60 8.33 6.79 4.46
C LEU A 60 7.68 8.08 3.93
N SER A 61 6.90 8.79 4.76
CA SER A 61 6.05 9.90 4.33
C SER A 61 6.81 11.20 3.99
N PHE A 62 7.99 11.45 4.57
CA PHE A 62 8.74 12.70 4.42
C PHE A 62 10.17 12.50 3.92
N MET A 63 10.33 12.41 2.61
CA MET A 63 11.64 12.51 1.98
C MET A 63 11.54 13.41 0.75
N PHE A 64 12.45 14.38 0.57
CA PHE A 64 12.43 15.34 -0.55
C PHE A 64 13.03 14.76 -1.83
N CYS A 65 12.61 13.54 -2.16
CA CYS A 65 13.07 12.81 -3.33
C CYS A 65 11.89 12.67 -4.30
N GLY A 66 12.12 12.67 -5.62
CA GLY A 66 11.03 12.54 -6.59
C GLY A 66 10.13 11.32 -6.36
N TYR A 67 8.93 11.34 -6.94
CA TYR A 67 7.96 10.24 -6.85
C TYR A 67 8.11 9.25 -8.02
N ALA A 68 7.83 7.97 -7.76
CA ALA A 68 7.79 6.93 -8.78
C ALA A 68 6.65 5.94 -8.53
N GLY A 69 6.13 5.32 -9.60
CA GLY A 69 5.03 4.35 -9.54
C GLY A 69 3.63 4.94 -9.78
N TYR A 70 2.62 4.13 -9.51
CA TYR A 70 1.21 4.47 -9.62
C TYR A 70 0.66 5.00 -8.30
N GLU A 71 0.15 6.23 -8.33
CA GLU A 71 -0.55 6.85 -7.18
C GLU A 71 -1.95 6.30 -6.98
N ASN A 72 -2.60 5.86 -8.06
CA ASN A 72 -4.04 5.64 -8.10
C ASN A 72 -4.35 4.25 -8.65
N LEU A 73 -5.41 3.64 -8.12
CA LEU A 73 -5.99 2.38 -8.60
C LEU A 73 -7.44 2.60 -9.02
N GLU A 74 -7.79 2.19 -10.24
CA GLU A 74 -9.18 2.19 -10.71
C GLU A 74 -9.94 0.98 -10.14
N ILE A 75 -11.09 1.24 -9.51
CA ILE A 75 -12.00 0.22 -8.97
C ILE A 75 -13.41 0.30 -9.60
N ALA A 76 -13.60 1.20 -10.56
CA ALA A 76 -14.87 1.37 -11.28
C ALA A 76 -15.30 0.10 -12.04
N ASN A 77 -14.34 -0.71 -12.49
CA ASN A 77 -14.61 -1.91 -13.28
C ASN A 77 -14.95 -3.17 -12.46
N LEU A 78 -15.07 -3.06 -11.13
CA LEU A 78 -15.50 -4.18 -10.30
C LEU A 78 -16.96 -4.54 -10.58
N PRO A 79 -17.29 -5.80 -10.89
CA PRO A 79 -18.68 -6.23 -11.03
C PRO A 79 -19.48 -5.96 -9.76
N ASP A 80 -20.76 -5.60 -9.88
CA ASP A 80 -21.62 -5.20 -8.76
C ASP A 80 -21.61 -6.21 -7.61
N ALA A 81 -21.72 -7.51 -7.92
CA ALA A 81 -21.68 -8.57 -6.91
C ALA A 81 -20.33 -8.67 -6.18
N TYR A 82 -19.23 -8.29 -6.82
CA TYR A 82 -17.90 -8.24 -6.20
C TYR A 82 -17.77 -6.98 -5.33
N ARG A 83 -18.17 -5.81 -5.87
CA ARG A 83 -18.22 -4.55 -5.11
C ARG A 83 -19.09 -4.69 -3.85
N ALA A 84 -20.26 -5.30 -3.96
CA ALA A 84 -21.17 -5.52 -2.82
C ALA A 84 -20.52 -6.37 -1.70
N ARG A 85 -19.75 -7.40 -2.05
CA ARG A 85 -19.03 -8.22 -1.05
C ARG A 85 -17.84 -7.49 -0.44
N LEU A 86 -17.14 -6.65 -1.21
CA LEU A 86 -16.11 -5.77 -0.65
C LEU A 86 -16.73 -4.80 0.34
N VAL A 87 -17.87 -4.22 -0.01
CA VAL A 87 -18.67 -3.34 0.83
C VAL A 87 -19.08 -4.06 2.12
N GLU A 88 -19.65 -5.25 2.04
CA GLU A 88 -20.04 -6.05 3.20
C GLU A 88 -18.86 -6.39 4.14
N ALA A 89 -17.69 -6.74 3.58
CA ALA A 89 -16.49 -7.01 4.36
C ALA A 89 -16.01 -5.76 5.13
N ILE A 90 -16.05 -4.58 4.49
CA ILE A 90 -15.68 -3.32 5.15
C ILE A 90 -16.71 -2.94 6.22
N VAL A 91 -18.01 -3.11 5.98
CA VAL A 91 -19.06 -2.93 7.01
C VAL A 91 -18.78 -3.80 8.22
N THR A 92 -18.51 -5.09 7.98
CA THR A 92 -18.24 -6.05 9.05
C THR A 92 -17.00 -5.64 9.85
N MET A 93 -15.94 -5.20 9.17
CA MET A 93 -14.73 -4.69 9.83
C MET A 93 -15.01 -3.42 10.63
N LYS A 94 -15.74 -2.44 10.10
CA LYS A 94 -16.09 -1.20 10.80
C LYS A 94 -17.05 -1.43 11.99
N LYS A 95 -17.91 -2.47 11.95
CA LYS A 95 -18.71 -2.88 13.11
C LYS A 95 -17.82 -3.39 14.26
N LYS A 96 -16.79 -4.19 13.94
CA LYS A 96 -15.83 -4.71 14.93
C LYS A 96 -14.85 -3.64 15.41
N TYR A 97 -14.49 -2.70 14.54
CA TYR A 97 -13.59 -1.58 14.82
C TYR A 97 -14.25 -0.24 14.46
N PRO A 98 -15.13 0.30 15.32
CA PRO A 98 -15.80 1.57 15.08
C PRO A 98 -14.82 2.72 14.85
N SER A 99 -15.18 3.66 13.98
CA SER A 99 -14.37 4.84 13.66
C SER A 99 -14.04 5.65 14.91
N LYS A 100 -12.78 6.05 15.01
CA LYS A 100 -12.23 6.91 16.06
C LYS A 100 -11.79 8.20 15.41
N ILE A 101 -12.49 9.27 15.74
CA ILE A 101 -12.18 10.62 15.29
C ILE A 101 -11.37 11.30 16.40
N VAL A 102 -10.25 11.91 16.03
CA VAL A 102 -9.50 12.81 16.90
C VAL A 102 -9.55 14.22 16.33
N GLU A 103 -9.51 15.19 17.22
CA GLU A 103 -9.32 16.61 16.87
C GLU A 103 -7.83 16.92 16.97
N ILE A 104 -7.24 17.37 15.86
CA ILE A 104 -5.86 17.81 15.77
C ILE A 104 -5.88 19.32 15.62
N ASP A 105 -5.39 20.03 16.63
CA ASP A 105 -5.24 21.48 16.57
C ASP A 105 -3.87 21.81 15.94
N HIS A 106 -3.91 22.34 14.72
CA HIS A 106 -2.70 22.77 14.00
C HIS A 106 -2.28 24.21 14.35
N GLY A 107 -3.00 24.87 15.26
CA GLY A 107 -2.81 26.28 15.61
C GLY A 107 -3.23 27.24 14.49
N ASP A 108 -3.09 28.54 14.76
CA ASP A 108 -3.55 29.60 13.85
C ASP A 108 -2.70 29.74 12.58
N THR A 109 -1.49 29.20 12.58
CA THR A 109 -0.56 29.25 11.44
C THR A 109 -0.17 27.82 11.08
N GLY A 110 -0.89 27.22 10.13
CA GLY A 110 -0.57 25.90 9.61
C GLY A 110 0.89 25.82 9.17
N SER A 111 1.57 24.72 9.49
CA SER A 111 2.98 24.53 9.14
C SER A 111 3.13 24.41 7.62
N PHE A 112 3.98 25.24 6.97
CA PHE A 112 4.37 25.11 5.55
C PHE A 112 3.26 24.63 4.58
N GLY A 113 2.13 25.34 4.54
CA GLY A 113 1.00 25.02 3.64
C GLY A 113 0.09 23.88 4.11
N GLY A 114 0.26 23.41 5.34
CA GLY A 114 -0.65 22.50 6.03
C GLY A 114 -1.92 23.20 6.53
N PRO A 115 -2.94 22.42 6.93
CA PRO A 115 -4.19 22.96 7.46
C PRO A 115 -3.96 23.83 8.71
N SER A 116 -4.72 24.91 8.85
CA SER A 116 -4.79 25.75 10.05
C SER A 116 -6.05 25.44 10.86
N GLY A 117 -5.98 25.60 12.18
CA GLY A 117 -7.10 25.35 13.10
C GLY A 117 -7.32 23.87 13.42
N VAL A 118 -8.52 23.54 13.91
CA VAL A 118 -8.87 22.20 14.39
C VAL A 118 -9.35 21.31 13.23
N GLU A 119 -8.57 20.27 12.93
CA GLU A 119 -8.92 19.22 11.97
C GLU A 119 -9.52 18.00 12.69
N LYS A 120 -10.66 17.51 12.22
CA LYS A 120 -11.22 16.23 12.66
C LYS A 120 -10.73 15.11 11.73
N LYS A 121 -9.96 14.17 12.26
CA LYS A 121 -9.37 13.09 11.47
C LYS A 121 -9.69 11.71 12.05
N GLU A 122 -10.10 10.78 11.18
CA GLU A 122 -10.20 9.36 11.55
C GLU A 122 -8.79 8.75 11.64
N VAL A 123 -8.44 8.18 12.80
CA VAL A 123 -7.08 7.65 13.08
C VAL A 123 -6.98 6.12 13.01
N ASN A 124 -8.10 5.44 12.82
CA ASN A 124 -8.16 3.98 12.76
C ASN A 124 -8.82 3.51 11.45
N LYS A 125 -8.34 4.06 10.33
CA LYS A 125 -8.83 3.70 9.00
C LYS A 125 -8.64 2.21 8.73
N ILE A 126 -9.61 1.62 8.02
CA ILE A 126 -9.56 0.20 7.66
C ILE A 126 -8.49 0.00 6.58
N ARG A 127 -7.65 -1.01 6.76
CA ARG A 127 -6.51 -1.27 5.85
C ARG A 127 -6.94 -2.24 4.75
N ILE A 128 -6.69 -1.89 3.49
CA ILE A 128 -7.07 -2.72 2.35
C ILE A 128 -5.85 -2.98 1.47
N PHE A 129 -5.63 -4.25 1.16
CA PHE A 129 -4.60 -4.69 0.23
C PHE A 129 -5.25 -5.35 -0.98
N VAL A 130 -4.64 -5.15 -2.15
CA VAL A 130 -5.05 -5.83 -3.40
C VAL A 130 -3.95 -6.78 -3.79
N TYR A 131 -4.23 -8.08 -3.74
CA TYR A 131 -3.31 -9.15 -4.12
C TYR A 131 -3.79 -9.86 -5.38
N ASN A 132 -2.89 -10.62 -6.01
CA ASN A 132 -3.30 -11.63 -6.98
C ASN A 132 -4.26 -12.63 -6.34
N GLN A 133 -5.23 -13.11 -7.13
CA GLN A 133 -6.19 -14.14 -6.71
C GLN A 133 -5.49 -15.39 -6.18
N SER A 134 -4.33 -15.73 -6.75
CA SER A 134 -3.52 -16.89 -6.38
C SER A 134 -2.60 -16.67 -5.18
N PHE A 135 -2.61 -15.50 -4.54
CA PHE A 135 -1.72 -15.24 -3.41
C PHE A 135 -2.09 -16.14 -2.23
N ASP A 136 -1.13 -16.88 -1.70
CA ASP A 136 -1.34 -17.86 -0.63
C ASP A 136 -0.98 -17.24 0.73
N PHE A 137 -1.99 -16.79 1.47
CA PHE A 137 -1.83 -16.17 2.80
C PHE A 137 -1.33 -17.17 3.85
N GLY A 138 -1.45 -18.47 3.60
CA GLY A 138 -0.91 -19.50 4.48
C GLY A 138 0.61 -19.59 4.37
N LYS A 139 1.13 -19.48 3.15
CA LYS A 139 2.57 -19.59 2.86
C LYS A 139 3.33 -18.27 2.91
N HIS A 140 2.65 -17.16 2.64
CA HIS A 140 3.27 -15.85 2.51
C HIS A 140 2.65 -14.85 3.49
N ARG A 141 3.51 -14.00 4.04
CA ARG A 141 3.13 -12.90 4.94
C ARG A 141 2.41 -11.79 4.16
N ILE A 142 1.40 -11.21 4.80
CA ILE A 142 0.73 -9.97 4.35
C ILE A 142 1.69 -8.79 4.55
N ALA A 143 1.52 -7.73 3.76
CA ALA A 143 2.24 -6.47 3.87
C ALA A 143 3.74 -6.55 3.59
N LEU A 144 4.20 -7.61 2.90
CA LEU A 144 5.54 -7.66 2.31
C LEU A 144 5.43 -7.50 0.79
N LYS A 145 6.24 -6.59 0.22
CA LYS A 145 6.19 -6.29 -1.22
C LYS A 145 6.73 -7.44 -2.07
N TYR A 146 7.60 -8.31 -1.53
CA TYR A 146 8.29 -9.38 -2.27
C TYR A 146 8.92 -8.88 -3.58
N ASN A 147 9.45 -7.67 -3.53
CA ASN A 147 9.77 -6.85 -4.69
C ASN A 147 11.10 -7.22 -5.34
N GLU A 148 11.65 -8.43 -5.23
CA GLU A 148 12.99 -8.72 -5.77
C GLU A 148 13.14 -8.46 -7.28
N SER A 149 12.04 -8.51 -8.05
CA SER A 149 12.03 -8.27 -9.50
C SER A 149 11.82 -6.80 -9.91
N TRP A 150 11.66 -5.91 -8.94
CA TRP A 150 11.33 -4.51 -9.20
C TRP A 150 12.44 -3.69 -9.90
N PRO A 151 13.76 -3.95 -9.76
CA PRO A 151 14.75 -3.16 -10.47
C PRO A 151 14.70 -3.52 -11.97
N GLU A 152 14.42 -4.77 -12.33
CA GLU A 152 14.23 -5.18 -13.72
C GLU A 152 12.98 -4.52 -14.32
N ALA A 153 11.86 -4.53 -13.58
CA ALA A 153 10.62 -3.90 -14.03
C ALA A 153 10.79 -2.38 -14.18
N GLY A 154 11.44 -1.72 -13.22
CA GLY A 154 11.67 -0.29 -13.30
C GLY A 154 12.70 0.09 -14.36
N VAL A 155 13.74 -0.72 -14.62
CA VAL A 155 14.65 -0.52 -15.76
C VAL A 155 13.89 -0.61 -17.08
N ALA A 156 12.94 -1.53 -17.22
CA ALA A 156 12.07 -1.60 -18.40
C ALA A 156 11.20 -0.34 -18.57
N LEU A 157 10.95 0.40 -17.49
CA LEU A 157 10.25 1.69 -17.49
C LEU A 157 11.18 2.91 -17.66
N GLY A 158 12.48 2.67 -17.90
CA GLY A 158 13.47 3.73 -18.16
C GLY A 158 14.16 4.28 -16.91
N LEU A 159 13.97 3.66 -15.75
CA LEU A 159 14.74 4.00 -14.55
C LEU A 159 16.16 3.43 -14.64
N ARG A 160 17.13 4.14 -14.06
CA ARG A 160 18.48 3.60 -13.93
C ARG A 160 18.54 2.60 -12.78
N ARG A 161 19.26 1.49 -12.97
CA ARG A 161 19.38 0.43 -11.96
C ARG A 161 19.99 0.91 -10.64
N ASP A 162 20.83 1.93 -10.68
CA ASP A 162 21.47 2.53 -9.51
C ASP A 162 20.58 3.52 -8.75
N HIS A 163 19.37 3.80 -9.25
CA HIS A 163 18.39 4.65 -8.57
C HIS A 163 17.45 3.85 -7.64
N PHE A 164 17.49 2.52 -7.66
CA PHE A 164 16.64 1.69 -6.81
C PHE A 164 17.27 1.49 -5.43
N GLN A 165 16.57 1.94 -4.39
CA GLN A 165 16.85 1.58 -3.00
C GLN A 165 15.72 0.71 -2.49
N TYR A 166 16.03 -0.41 -1.85
CA TYR A 166 15.02 -1.33 -1.33
C TYR A 166 13.93 -0.59 -0.52
N ASP A 167 12.71 -0.61 -1.04
CA ASP A 167 11.54 -0.03 -0.40
C ASP A 167 10.79 -1.09 0.40
N PHE A 168 10.51 -0.79 1.66
CA PHE A 168 9.85 -1.71 2.59
C PHE A 168 8.52 -1.15 3.07
N PHE A 169 7.54 -2.04 3.21
CA PHE A 169 6.25 -1.69 3.80
C PHE A 169 6.20 -1.98 5.30
N VAL A 170 7.04 -2.90 5.79
CA VAL A 170 7.23 -3.21 7.21
C VAL A 170 8.72 -3.11 7.53
N ALA A 171 9.10 -2.11 8.33
CA ALA A 171 10.48 -1.72 8.60
C ALA A 171 11.15 -2.58 9.69
N SER A 172 11.13 -3.91 9.57
CA SER A 172 11.81 -4.81 10.54
C SER A 172 12.83 -5.72 9.86
N PRO A 173 13.97 -6.05 10.51
CA PRO A 173 14.95 -6.97 9.94
C PRO A 173 14.33 -8.30 9.50
N GLN A 174 13.38 -8.83 10.27
CA GLN A 174 12.66 -10.05 9.95
C GLN A 174 11.80 -9.90 8.68
N ALA A 175 11.11 -8.76 8.50
CA ALA A 175 10.33 -8.48 7.29
C ALA A 175 11.22 -8.43 6.05
N ILE A 176 12.38 -7.77 6.15
CA ILE A 176 13.34 -7.62 5.05
C ILE A 176 13.87 -8.99 4.63
N VAL A 177 14.36 -9.77 5.60
CA VAL A 177 14.89 -11.12 5.35
C VAL A 177 13.82 -12.02 4.73
N GLU A 178 12.58 -11.98 5.22
CA GLU A 178 11.48 -12.78 4.68
C GLU A 178 11.10 -12.36 3.26
N SER A 179 11.02 -11.05 3.00
CA SER A 179 10.72 -10.48 1.69
C SER A 179 11.73 -10.93 0.64
N TRP A 180 13.03 -10.88 0.96
CA TRP A 180 14.10 -11.38 0.08
C TRP A 180 14.03 -12.91 -0.06
N ARG A 181 14.01 -13.66 1.04
CA ARG A 181 13.98 -15.13 1.02
C ARG A 181 12.86 -15.72 0.16
N MET A 182 11.72 -15.04 0.10
CA MET A 182 10.51 -15.49 -0.60
C MET A 182 10.21 -14.71 -1.88
N GLY A 183 11.01 -13.69 -2.22
CA GLY A 183 10.74 -12.76 -3.33
C GLY A 183 10.49 -13.48 -4.65
N ALA A 184 11.46 -14.29 -5.08
CA ALA A 184 11.34 -15.11 -6.29
C ALA A 184 10.15 -16.11 -6.31
N LYS A 185 9.52 -16.40 -5.16
CA LYS A 185 8.39 -17.34 -5.04
C LYS A 185 7.03 -16.65 -5.07
N VAL A 186 6.98 -15.32 -4.92
CA VAL A 186 5.74 -14.55 -4.94
C VAL A 186 5.66 -13.77 -6.24
N ARG A 187 4.56 -13.95 -6.97
CA ARG A 187 4.35 -13.23 -8.22
C ARG A 187 3.94 -11.77 -7.95
N PRO A 188 4.44 -10.81 -8.74
CA PRO A 188 4.00 -9.42 -8.66
C PRO A 188 2.51 -9.30 -8.98
N LEU A 189 1.85 -8.28 -8.43
CA LEU A 189 0.44 -8.01 -8.70
C LEU A 189 0.20 -7.85 -10.20
N SER A 190 -0.78 -8.60 -10.73
CA SER A 190 -1.11 -8.63 -12.15
C SER A 190 -1.87 -7.37 -12.55
N VAL A 191 -1.14 -6.34 -12.96
CA VAL A 191 -1.69 -5.03 -13.38
C VAL A 191 -1.27 -4.67 -14.79
N GLN A 192 -1.94 -3.69 -15.38
CA GLN A 192 -1.50 -3.10 -16.64
C GLN A 192 -0.15 -2.39 -16.42
N VAL A 193 0.90 -2.87 -17.08
CA VAL A 193 2.22 -2.24 -17.06
C VAL A 193 2.19 -1.02 -17.99
N PRO A 194 2.74 0.13 -17.59
CA PRO A 194 2.76 1.31 -18.43
C PRO A 194 3.72 1.11 -19.61
N THR A 195 3.33 1.61 -20.78
CA THR A 195 4.15 1.57 -22.00
C THR A 195 5.00 2.83 -22.20
N SER A 196 4.80 3.85 -21.35
CA SER A 196 5.55 5.11 -21.42
C SER A 196 6.82 5.03 -20.58
N GLY A 197 7.94 5.60 -21.06
CA GLY A 197 9.18 5.76 -20.27
C GLY A 197 9.12 6.82 -19.16
N ARG A 198 7.92 7.11 -18.65
CA ARG A 198 7.70 7.94 -17.46
C ARG A 198 7.87 7.05 -16.23
N ILE A 199 8.29 7.65 -15.12
CA ILE A 199 8.55 6.93 -13.87
C ILE A 199 7.44 7.12 -12.84
N HIS A 200 6.58 8.12 -13.05
CA HIS A 200 5.45 8.47 -12.20
C HIS A 200 4.18 8.54 -13.05
N PHE A 201 3.15 7.80 -12.63
CA PHE A 201 1.90 7.64 -13.35
C PHE A 201 0.74 8.23 -12.54
N LYS A 202 0.13 9.28 -13.10
CA LYS A 202 -1.06 9.91 -12.52
C LYS A 202 -2.34 9.19 -12.95
N GLU A 203 -2.32 8.59 -14.13
CA GLU A 203 -3.40 7.77 -14.63
C GLU A 203 -3.63 6.58 -13.69
N PRO A 204 -4.89 6.32 -13.28
CA PRO A 204 -5.19 5.18 -12.42
C PRO A 204 -4.74 3.85 -13.04
N MET A 205 -4.08 3.04 -12.22
CA MET A 205 -3.72 1.68 -12.55
C MET A 205 -4.99 0.85 -12.74
N LYS A 206 -5.02 0.05 -13.80
CA LYS A 206 -6.13 -0.85 -14.09
C LYS A 206 -5.80 -2.27 -13.66
N LEU A 207 -6.80 -2.93 -13.08
CA LEU A 207 -6.75 -4.35 -12.72
C LEU A 207 -7.77 -5.15 -13.52
N ASP A 208 -7.50 -6.45 -13.68
CA ASP A 208 -8.49 -7.43 -14.10
C ASP A 208 -9.18 -7.99 -12.86
N PRO A 209 -10.48 -7.70 -12.63
CA PRO A 209 -11.20 -8.16 -11.43
C PRO A 209 -11.20 -9.68 -11.25
N ALA A 210 -11.01 -10.47 -12.31
CA ALA A 210 -10.93 -11.92 -12.22
C ALA A 210 -9.58 -12.43 -11.68
N LYS A 211 -8.55 -11.60 -11.70
CA LYS A 211 -7.16 -11.97 -11.32
C LYS A 211 -6.74 -11.45 -9.95
N VAL A 212 -7.60 -10.72 -9.25
CA VAL A 212 -7.26 -10.08 -7.98
C VAL A 212 -8.26 -10.40 -6.88
N LYS A 213 -7.78 -10.35 -5.64
CA LYS A 213 -8.58 -10.36 -4.41
C LYS A 213 -8.20 -9.18 -3.52
N PHE A 214 -9.20 -8.56 -2.92
CA PHE A 214 -9.03 -7.57 -1.86
C PHE A 214 -8.87 -8.29 -0.54
N LEU A 215 -8.03 -7.75 0.33
CA LEU A 215 -7.88 -8.20 1.70
C LEU A 215 -8.20 -7.02 2.61
N VAL A 216 -9.33 -7.12 3.32
CA VAL A 216 -9.80 -6.12 4.28
C VAL A 216 -9.29 -6.50 5.66
N CYS A 217 -8.44 -5.65 6.22
CA CYS A 217 -7.72 -5.87 7.47
C CYS A 217 -8.17 -4.87 8.55
N PRO A 218 -8.05 -5.24 9.84
CA PRO A 218 -8.35 -4.33 10.93
C PRO A 218 -7.33 -3.16 10.96
N PRO A 219 -7.69 -2.04 11.62
CA PRO A 219 -6.83 -0.87 11.76
C PRO A 219 -5.74 -1.13 12.83
N LYS A 220 -4.86 -2.07 12.54
CA LYS A 220 -3.77 -2.53 13.41
C LYS A 220 -2.43 -2.23 12.75
N PRO A 221 -1.33 -2.11 13.53
CA PRO A 221 -0.01 -1.89 12.95
C PRO A 221 0.32 -2.93 11.87
N LEU A 222 0.95 -2.50 10.77
CA LEU A 222 1.33 -3.38 9.67
C LEU A 222 2.23 -4.53 10.12
N SER A 223 3.11 -4.27 11.10
CA SER A 223 3.95 -5.28 11.73
C SER A 223 3.13 -6.38 12.42
N SER A 224 2.01 -6.05 13.07
CA SER A 224 1.11 -7.02 13.69
C SER A 224 0.32 -7.83 12.67
N LEU A 225 0.01 -7.26 11.49
CA LEU A 225 -0.62 -7.99 10.39
C LEU A 225 0.38 -8.91 9.68
N CYS A 226 1.64 -8.48 9.54
CA CYS A 226 2.69 -9.28 8.93
C CYS A 226 3.14 -10.42 9.86
N PHE A 227 3.37 -10.11 11.13
CA PHE A 227 3.83 -11.04 12.16
C PHE A 227 2.85 -11.07 13.35
N PRO A 228 1.65 -11.64 13.15
CA PRO A 228 0.69 -11.73 14.23
C PRO A 228 1.20 -12.64 15.36
N ALA A 229 0.87 -12.29 16.60
CA ALA A 229 1.01 -13.19 17.73
C ALA A 229 0.10 -14.41 17.54
N ARG A 230 0.52 -15.60 18.01
CA ARG A 230 -0.19 -16.85 17.70
C ARG A 230 -1.57 -16.96 18.33
N ASP A 231 -1.73 -16.33 19.48
CA ASP A 231 -2.97 -16.23 20.25
C ASP A 231 -3.80 -15.00 19.83
N SER A 232 -3.38 -14.30 18.78
CA SER A 232 -4.08 -13.13 18.30
C SER A 232 -5.44 -13.48 17.70
N ASP A 233 -6.43 -12.67 18.05
CA ASP A 233 -7.81 -12.70 17.52
C ASP A 233 -7.96 -11.93 16.19
N LEU A 234 -6.83 -11.60 15.55
CA LEU A 234 -6.82 -10.90 14.28
C LEU A 234 -7.55 -11.73 13.22
N GLU A 235 -8.46 -11.03 12.55
CA GLU A 235 -9.30 -11.59 11.51
C GLU A 235 -9.32 -10.59 10.35
N CYS A 236 -9.17 -11.10 9.14
CA CYS A 236 -9.25 -10.32 7.91
C CYS A 236 -10.25 -10.98 6.95
N PHE A 237 -10.78 -10.22 5.99
CA PHE A 237 -11.67 -10.76 4.96
C PHE A 237 -10.98 -10.72 3.61
N SER A 238 -10.79 -11.87 2.98
CA SER A 238 -10.33 -11.94 1.59
C SER A 238 -11.53 -11.99 0.66
N VAL A 239 -11.71 -10.94 -0.12
CA VAL A 239 -12.84 -10.76 -1.03
C VAL A 239 -12.33 -10.93 -2.46
N SER A 240 -12.87 -11.89 -3.19
CA SER A 240 -12.56 -12.16 -4.60
C SER A 240 -13.80 -11.94 -5.47
N LYS A 241 -13.68 -12.09 -6.80
CA LYS A 241 -14.87 -12.11 -7.68
C LYS A 241 -15.84 -13.25 -7.35
N ALA A 242 -15.38 -14.36 -6.77
CA ALA A 242 -16.23 -15.55 -6.55
C ALA A 242 -16.82 -15.64 -5.14
N ALA A 243 -16.03 -15.30 -4.11
CA ALA A 243 -16.43 -15.46 -2.72
C ALA A 243 -15.69 -14.49 -1.80
N THR A 244 -16.21 -14.37 -0.58
CA THR A 244 -15.49 -13.81 0.57
C THR A 244 -15.06 -14.98 1.45
N THR A 245 -13.80 -14.99 1.89
CA THR A 245 -13.29 -15.94 2.89
C THR A 245 -12.74 -15.17 4.07
N THR A 246 -12.75 -15.80 5.24
CA THR A 246 -12.20 -15.24 6.45
C THR A 246 -10.80 -15.78 6.68
N LEU A 247 -9.85 -14.89 6.96
CA LEU A 247 -8.50 -15.22 7.37
C LEU A 247 -8.35 -15.08 8.87
N LYS A 248 -7.84 -16.14 9.51
CA LYS A 248 -7.50 -16.15 10.94
C LYS A 248 -6.05 -16.54 11.14
N VAL A 249 -5.43 -16.04 12.19
CA VAL A 249 -4.06 -16.40 12.55
C VAL A 249 -3.99 -17.91 12.84
N ASP A 250 -3.02 -18.61 12.24
CA ASP A 250 -2.80 -20.02 12.50
C ASP A 250 -2.05 -20.24 13.83
N SER A 251 -2.72 -20.84 14.80
CA SER A 251 -2.10 -21.19 16.08
C SER A 251 -1.19 -22.43 15.99
N THR A 252 -1.28 -23.23 14.92
CA THR A 252 -0.62 -24.55 14.80
C THR A 252 0.83 -24.50 14.29
N LYS A 253 1.34 -23.31 13.93
CA LYS A 253 2.66 -23.05 13.31
C LYS A 253 2.85 -23.62 11.90
N LYS A 254 1.81 -24.16 11.27
CA LYS A 254 1.94 -24.77 9.93
C LYS A 254 1.83 -23.72 8.83
N SER A 255 1.07 -22.67 9.07
CA SER A 255 0.92 -21.51 8.20
C SER A 255 0.98 -20.22 9.02
N VAL A 256 0.89 -19.07 8.34
CA VAL A 256 0.72 -17.77 9.01
C VAL A 256 -0.75 -17.50 9.25
N TRP A 257 -1.53 -17.63 8.18
CA TRP A 257 -2.97 -17.46 8.17
C TRP A 257 -3.64 -18.75 7.73
N THR A 258 -4.88 -18.95 8.18
CA THR A 258 -5.77 -20.01 7.73
C THR A 258 -6.99 -19.38 7.05
N GLU A 259 -7.33 -19.89 5.88
CA GLU A 259 -8.57 -19.53 5.17
C GLU A 259 -9.71 -20.42 5.67
N THR A 260 -10.74 -19.79 6.22
CA THR A 260 -12.01 -20.43 6.55
C THR A 260 -13.08 -19.91 5.60
N LYS A 261 -13.83 -20.83 4.98
CA LYS A 261 -15.00 -20.50 4.16
C LYS A 261 -16.19 -20.14 5.03
#